data_AF-A0AAV1PEM5-F1
#
_entry.id   AF-A0AAV1PEM5-F1
#
_cell.length_a   1.000
_cell.length_b   1.000
_cell.length_c   1.000
_cell.angle_alpha   90.00
_cell.angle_beta   90.00
_cell.angle_gamma   90.00
#
_symmetry.space_group_name_H-M   'P 1'
#
loop_
_entity.id
_entity.type
_entity.pdbx_description
1 polymer ?
#
loop_
_entity_poly.entity_id
_entity_poly.type
_entity_poly.pdbx_seq_one_letter_code
_entity_poly.pdbx_strand_id
1 'polypeptide(L)'
;MAASLLSETDIRHRSMAEEDPNGNEHGAAARSSAPRWGPQHAGARQLARLYSPGKRLQEWVCVILCLFLFIINFSFLLLHFYTVHIFKIILGIVLGIVTADFASGMVHWGADTWGSVDIPVIGKAFIRPFREHHIDPTAITRHDFIETNGDNCMIPILPLSHMAYKFLTYTPGWCNYPLDLLGFWRRMERLIEWLTGQKPRSDDMAWAKKTD
;
A
#
# COMPACT_ATOMS: atom_id res chain seq x y z
N MET A 1 -20.30 -34.28 13.27
CA MET A 1 -19.75 -35.14 12.19
C MET A 1 -18.47 -34.50 11.70
N ALA A 2 -17.33 -35.17 11.85
CA ALA A 2 -16.05 -34.69 11.34
C ALA A 2 -16.13 -34.59 9.82
N ALA A 3 -15.81 -33.42 9.26
CA ALA A 3 -15.67 -33.28 7.82
C ALA A 3 -14.53 -34.21 7.37
N SER A 4 -14.85 -35.22 6.55
CA SER A 4 -13.83 -36.09 5.98
C SER A 4 -12.89 -35.23 5.13
N LEU A 5 -11.62 -35.19 5.52
CA LEU A 5 -10.56 -34.58 4.71
C LEU A 5 -10.56 -35.31 3.35
N LEU A 6 -10.68 -34.56 2.26
CA LEU A 6 -10.65 -35.10 0.90
C LEU A 6 -9.27 -35.76 0.66
N SER A 7 -9.25 -36.87 -0.09
CA SER A 7 -7.99 -37.49 -0.52
C SER A 7 -7.23 -36.57 -1.49
N GLU A 8 -5.91 -36.69 -1.61
CA GLU A 8 -5.14 -35.90 -2.60
C GLU A 8 -5.64 -36.09 -4.03
N THR A 9 -6.11 -37.29 -4.35
CA THR A 9 -6.74 -37.63 -5.64
C THR A 9 -8.07 -36.89 -5.82
N ASP A 10 -8.89 -36.79 -4.77
CA ASP A 10 -10.13 -36.01 -4.81
C ASP A 10 -9.84 -34.50 -4.92
N ILE A 11 -8.79 -34.02 -4.26
CA ILE A 11 -8.37 -32.61 -4.33
C ILE A 11 -7.93 -32.29 -5.76
N ARG A 12 -7.03 -33.06 -6.37
CA ARG A 12 -6.58 -32.83 -7.75
C ARG A 12 -7.70 -32.88 -8.77
N HIS A 13 -8.65 -33.80 -8.62
CA HIS A 13 -9.80 -33.90 -9.53
C HIS A 13 -10.82 -32.76 -9.34
N ARG A 14 -10.91 -32.17 -8.14
CA ARG A 14 -11.87 -31.09 -7.83
C ARG A 14 -11.26 -29.69 -7.94
N SER A 15 -9.94 -29.58 -8.00
CA SER A 15 -9.24 -28.33 -8.30
C SER A 15 -9.49 -27.90 -9.74
N MET A 16 -9.78 -26.62 -9.95
CA MET A 16 -9.90 -26.05 -11.29
C MET A 16 -8.54 -26.08 -12.00
N ALA A 17 -8.48 -26.49 -13.26
CA ALA A 17 -7.28 -26.37 -14.08
C ALA A 17 -7.17 -24.94 -14.62
N GLU A 18 -5.95 -24.37 -14.67
CA GLU A 18 -5.71 -23.01 -15.18
C GLU A 18 -6.20 -22.80 -16.63
N GLU A 19 -6.26 -23.89 -17.41
CA GLU A 19 -6.71 -23.93 -18.81
C GLU A 19 -8.25 -23.84 -18.97
N ASP A 20 -9.01 -23.90 -17.86
CA ASP A 20 -10.46 -23.72 -17.85
C ASP A 20 -10.83 -22.67 -16.81
N PRO A 21 -10.75 -21.37 -17.15
CA PRO A 21 -10.81 -20.27 -16.19
C PRO A 21 -12.15 -20.18 -15.45
N ASN A 22 -13.15 -20.98 -15.83
CA ASN A 22 -14.50 -20.86 -15.33
C ASN A 22 -15.30 -22.17 -15.24
N GLY A 23 -14.91 -23.27 -15.89
CA GLY A 23 -15.73 -24.50 -15.89
C GLY A 23 -17.16 -24.30 -16.40
N ASN A 24 -17.39 -23.19 -17.12
CA ASN A 24 -18.72 -22.74 -17.56
C ASN A 24 -19.17 -23.49 -18.81
N GLU A 25 -18.31 -24.29 -19.43
CA GLU A 25 -18.78 -25.30 -20.33
C GLU A 25 -19.47 -26.37 -19.48
N HIS A 26 -20.79 -26.21 -19.32
CA HIS A 26 -21.68 -27.32 -19.05
C HIS A 26 -21.46 -28.34 -20.17
N GLY A 27 -20.45 -29.19 -20.04
CA GLY A 27 -20.37 -30.42 -20.80
C GLY A 27 -21.72 -31.11 -20.64
N ALA A 28 -22.23 -31.72 -21.70
CA ALA A 28 -23.59 -32.25 -21.82
C ALA A 28 -24.02 -33.24 -20.70
N ALA A 29 -23.12 -33.59 -19.77
CA ALA A 29 -23.33 -34.41 -18.58
C ALA A 29 -23.59 -33.63 -17.26
N ALA A 30 -23.65 -32.29 -17.27
CA ALA A 30 -23.84 -31.49 -16.05
C ALA A 30 -25.27 -31.66 -15.47
N ARG A 31 -25.36 -32.26 -14.27
CA ARG A 31 -26.62 -32.63 -13.58
C ARG A 31 -27.37 -31.48 -12.89
N SER A 32 -26.94 -30.22 -13.03
CA SER A 32 -27.48 -29.06 -12.30
C SER A 32 -27.47 -27.79 -13.15
N SER A 33 -28.56 -27.02 -13.11
CA SER A 33 -28.71 -25.71 -13.74
C SER A 33 -28.11 -24.56 -12.91
N ALA A 34 -27.73 -24.80 -11.66
CA ALA A 34 -27.12 -23.80 -10.80
C ALA A 34 -25.61 -23.65 -11.11
N PRO A 35 -25.04 -22.43 -11.00
CA PRO A 35 -23.60 -22.21 -11.14
C PRO A 35 -22.82 -23.09 -10.16
N ARG A 36 -21.69 -23.64 -10.61
CA ARG A 36 -20.81 -24.45 -9.74
C ARG A 36 -19.99 -23.59 -8.76
N TRP A 37 -19.98 -22.28 -8.97
CA TRP A 37 -19.29 -21.26 -8.18
C TRP A 37 -20.30 -20.39 -7.41
N GLY A 38 -19.82 -19.55 -6.48
CA GLY A 38 -20.66 -18.62 -5.73
C GLY A 38 -20.66 -18.84 -4.21
N PRO A 39 -21.37 -17.99 -3.44
CA PRO A 39 -21.34 -18.00 -1.97
C PRO A 39 -21.93 -19.27 -1.35
N GLN A 40 -22.73 -20.00 -2.12
CA GLN A 40 -23.31 -21.29 -1.74
C GLN A 40 -22.35 -22.47 -1.99
N HIS A 41 -21.18 -22.25 -2.57
CA HIS A 41 -20.18 -23.29 -2.76
C HIS A 41 -19.53 -23.68 -1.42
N ALA A 42 -19.33 -24.98 -1.20
CA ALA A 42 -18.81 -25.49 0.08
C ALA A 42 -17.40 -24.97 0.39
N GLY A 43 -16.54 -24.86 -0.63
CA GLY A 43 -15.19 -24.31 -0.51
C GLY A 43 -15.18 -22.81 -0.17
N ALA A 44 -16.07 -22.02 -0.79
CA ALA A 44 -16.19 -20.59 -0.50
C ALA A 44 -16.59 -20.37 0.98
N ARG A 45 -17.56 -21.14 1.48
CA ARG A 45 -17.94 -21.10 2.90
C ARG A 45 -16.81 -21.53 3.85
N GLN A 46 -15.99 -22.48 3.45
CA GLN A 46 -14.85 -22.92 4.26
C GLN A 46 -13.76 -21.84 4.32
N LEU A 47 -13.45 -21.21 3.19
CA LEU A 47 -12.49 -20.11 3.12
C LEU A 47 -13.00 -18.90 3.90
N ALA A 48 -14.27 -18.52 3.78
CA ALA A 48 -14.86 -17.42 4.55
C ALA A 48 -14.70 -17.62 6.09
N ARG A 49 -14.74 -18.86 6.59
CA ARG A 49 -14.51 -19.17 8.02
C ARG A 49 -13.06 -18.94 8.48
N LEU A 50 -12.11 -18.90 7.56
CA LEU A 50 -10.71 -18.61 7.86
C LEU A 50 -10.43 -17.12 7.99
N TYR A 51 -11.40 -16.26 7.66
CA TYR A 51 -11.33 -14.84 7.94
C TYR A 51 -11.38 -14.60 9.45
N SER A 52 -10.46 -13.77 9.94
CA SER A 52 -10.30 -13.54 11.37
C SER A 52 -10.48 -12.06 11.71
N PRO A 53 -10.91 -11.73 12.94
CA PRO A 53 -10.97 -10.35 13.40
C PRO A 53 -9.60 -9.64 13.35
N GLY A 54 -8.50 -10.36 13.56
CA GLY A 54 -7.14 -9.82 13.46
C GLY A 54 -6.80 -9.39 12.03
N LYS A 55 -7.24 -10.15 11.03
CA LYS A 55 -7.11 -9.78 9.61
C LYS A 55 -7.90 -8.52 9.30
N ARG A 56 -9.15 -8.42 9.77
CA ARG A 56 -9.97 -7.21 9.63
C ARG A 56 -9.30 -5.97 10.24
N LEU A 57 -8.71 -6.12 11.42
CA LEU A 57 -7.98 -5.03 12.08
C LEU A 57 -6.76 -4.60 11.24
N GLN A 58 -5.98 -5.55 10.72
CA GLN A 58 -4.86 -5.26 9.84
C GLN A 58 -5.29 -4.50 8.58
N GLU A 59 -6.37 -4.89 7.93
CA GLU A 59 -6.90 -4.20 6.75
C GLU A 59 -7.27 -2.74 7.06
N TRP A 60 -7.98 -2.50 8.17
CA TRP A 60 -8.27 -1.15 8.63
C TRP A 60 -7.02 -0.31 8.86
N VAL A 61 -6.05 -0.86 9.58
CA VAL A 61 -4.78 -0.16 9.86
C VAL A 61 -4.05 0.17 8.56
N CYS A 62 -3.98 -0.78 7.61
CA CYS A 62 -3.32 -0.56 6.34
C CYS A 62 -4.01 0.48 5.47
N VAL A 63 -5.35 0.45 5.37
CA VAL A 63 -6.11 1.47 4.61
C VAL A 63 -5.92 2.86 5.22
N ILE A 64 -6.09 3.00 6.54
CA ILE A 64 -5.96 4.29 7.23
C ILE A 64 -4.54 4.84 7.07
N LEU A 65 -3.52 4.01 7.34
CA LEU A 65 -2.12 4.42 7.25
C LEU A 65 -1.72 4.77 5.82
N CYS A 66 -2.13 3.98 4.83
CA CYS A 66 -1.86 4.25 3.43
C CYS A 66 -2.50 5.58 2.99
N LEU A 67 -3.77 5.82 3.32
CA LEU A 67 -4.45 7.08 2.98
C LEU A 67 -3.80 8.28 3.65
N PHE A 68 -3.43 8.16 4.93
CA PHE A 68 -2.73 9.21 5.66
C PHE A 68 -1.38 9.56 5.03
N LEU A 69 -0.57 8.55 4.74
CA LEU A 69 0.73 8.72 4.07
C LEU A 69 0.56 9.29 2.65
N PHE A 70 -0.48 8.87 1.92
CA PHE A 70 -0.76 9.40 0.60
C PHE A 70 -1.08 10.89 0.66
N ILE A 71 -1.95 11.32 1.58
CA ILE A 71 -2.31 12.73 1.79
C ILE A 71 -1.09 13.57 2.16
N ILE A 72 -0.24 13.09 3.07
CA ILE A 72 1.00 13.78 3.46
C ILE A 72 1.93 13.94 2.26
N ASN A 73 2.25 12.85 1.57
CA ASN A 73 3.17 12.90 0.44
C ASN A 73 2.64 13.74 -0.70
N PHE A 74 1.34 13.64 -0.99
CA PHE A 74 0.69 14.47 -2.00
C PHE A 74 0.77 15.95 -1.65
N SER A 75 0.56 16.31 -0.37
CA SER A 75 0.69 17.69 0.10
C SER A 75 2.12 18.21 -0.09
N PHE A 76 3.13 17.42 0.27
CA PHE A 76 4.53 17.79 0.04
C PHE A 76 4.87 17.91 -1.46
N LEU A 77 4.35 17.02 -2.30
CA LEU A 77 4.53 17.10 -3.75
C LEU A 77 3.96 18.41 -4.32
N LEU A 78 2.79 18.86 -3.84
CA LEU A 78 2.21 20.14 -4.24
C LEU A 78 3.05 21.33 -3.78
N LEU A 79 3.55 21.32 -2.54
CA LEU A 79 4.36 22.41 -1.96
C LEU A 79 5.74 22.53 -2.61
N HIS A 80 6.31 21.41 -3.06
CA HIS A 80 7.64 21.34 -3.67
C HIS A 80 7.60 21.10 -5.18
N PHE A 81 6.47 21.39 -5.83
CA PHE A 81 6.32 21.18 -7.26
C PHE A 81 7.17 22.17 -8.07
N TYR A 82 8.10 21.66 -8.87
CA TYR A 82 8.89 22.45 -9.82
C TYR A 82 8.83 21.84 -11.23
N THR A 83 8.47 22.67 -12.21
CA THR A 83 8.30 22.25 -13.62
C THR A 83 9.60 21.77 -14.28
N VAL A 84 10.76 22.15 -13.74
CA VAL A 84 12.09 21.69 -14.17
C VAL A 84 12.21 20.15 -14.12
N HIS A 85 11.41 19.49 -13.29
CA HIS A 85 11.43 18.04 -13.13
C HIS A 85 10.35 17.29 -13.93
N ILE A 86 9.60 17.95 -14.83
CA ILE A 86 8.46 17.36 -15.53
C ILE A 86 8.81 16.06 -16.28
N PHE A 87 9.96 16.01 -16.95
CA PHE A 87 10.41 14.79 -17.65
C PHE A 87 10.66 13.63 -16.70
N LYS A 88 11.23 13.90 -15.51
CA LYS A 88 11.45 12.88 -14.48
C LYS A 88 10.12 12.38 -13.91
N ILE A 89 9.15 13.27 -13.75
CA ILE A 89 7.80 12.94 -13.28
C ILE A 89 7.11 12.02 -14.30
N ILE A 90 7.09 12.40 -15.58
CA ILE A 90 6.46 11.59 -16.64
C ILE A 90 7.13 10.22 -16.75
N LEU A 91 8.48 10.18 -16.79
CA LEU A 91 9.22 8.93 -16.82
C LEU A 91 8.93 8.07 -15.58
N GLY A 92 8.87 8.67 -14.40
CA GLY A 92 8.54 8.00 -13.14
C GLY A 92 7.13 7.42 -13.13
N ILE A 93 6.13 8.12 -13.70
CA ILE A 93 4.76 7.60 -13.84
C ILE A 93 4.75 6.36 -14.74
N VAL A 94 5.37 6.44 -15.93
CA VAL A 94 5.40 5.31 -16.88
C VAL A 94 6.13 4.10 -16.27
N LEU A 95 7.33 4.31 -15.74
CA LEU A 95 8.09 3.24 -15.10
C LEU A 95 7.37 2.69 -13.87
N GLY A 96 6.68 3.54 -13.11
CA GLY A 96 5.87 3.14 -11.95
C GLY A 96 4.72 2.21 -12.35
N ILE A 97 3.97 2.54 -13.40
CA ILE A 97 2.88 1.70 -13.93
C ILE A 97 3.43 0.34 -14.40
N VAL A 98 4.49 0.35 -15.22
CA VAL A 98 5.11 -0.89 -15.73
C VAL A 98 5.63 -1.76 -14.59
N THR A 99 6.29 -1.15 -13.59
CA THR A 99 6.81 -1.88 -12.43
C THR A 99 5.68 -2.44 -11.58
N ALA A 100 4.59 -1.69 -11.37
CA ALA A 100 3.45 -2.15 -10.59
C ALA A 100 2.72 -3.31 -11.27
N ASP A 101 2.50 -3.24 -12.58
CA ASP A 101 1.92 -4.32 -13.38
C ASP A 101 2.78 -5.59 -13.28
N PHE A 102 4.08 -5.47 -13.58
CA PHE A 102 5.00 -6.61 -13.53
C PHE A 102 5.13 -7.21 -12.12
N ALA A 103 5.31 -6.38 -11.08
CA ALA A 103 5.46 -6.85 -9.71
C ALA A 103 4.17 -7.47 -9.17
N SER A 104 3.01 -6.89 -9.48
CA SER A 104 1.72 -7.47 -9.10
C SER A 104 1.48 -8.81 -9.81
N GLY A 105 1.82 -8.92 -11.09
CA GLY A 105 1.77 -10.18 -11.85
C GLY A 105 2.68 -11.27 -11.26
N MET A 106 3.91 -10.93 -10.89
CA MET A 106 4.82 -11.86 -10.20
C MET A 106 4.27 -12.36 -8.86
N VAL A 107 3.70 -11.46 -8.06
CA VAL A 107 3.09 -11.80 -6.76
C VAL A 107 1.87 -12.69 -6.96
N HIS A 108 1.02 -12.36 -7.94
CA HIS A 108 -0.16 -13.16 -8.29
C HIS A 108 0.25 -14.57 -8.71
N TRP A 109 1.15 -14.69 -9.69
CA TRP A 109 1.70 -15.97 -10.14
C TRP A 109 2.29 -16.78 -8.98
N GLY A 110 3.10 -16.16 -8.12
CA GLY A 110 3.71 -16.83 -6.97
C GLY A 110 2.68 -17.34 -5.96
N ALA A 111 1.69 -16.51 -5.63
CA ALA A 111 0.60 -16.88 -4.71
C ALA A 111 -0.26 -18.00 -5.28
N ASP A 112 -0.51 -18.00 -6.58
CA ASP A 112 -1.34 -19.01 -7.23
C ASP A 112 -0.64 -20.34 -7.41
N THR A 113 0.56 -20.33 -7.98
CA THR A 113 1.28 -21.56 -8.27
C THR A 113 1.82 -22.24 -7.00
N TRP A 114 2.27 -21.48 -5.99
CA TRP A 114 2.99 -22.03 -4.83
C TRP A 114 2.33 -21.77 -3.47
N GLY A 115 1.34 -20.88 -3.40
CA GLY A 115 0.71 -20.51 -2.13
C GLY A 115 -0.16 -21.61 -1.54
N SER A 116 -0.12 -21.77 -0.22
CA SER A 116 -1.05 -22.62 0.54
C SER A 116 -1.70 -21.84 1.70
N VAL A 117 -2.98 -22.13 1.94
CA VAL A 117 -3.76 -21.56 3.04
C VAL A 117 -3.32 -22.13 4.39
N ASP A 118 -2.64 -23.27 4.39
CA ASP A 118 -2.14 -23.93 5.59
C ASP A 118 -0.90 -23.25 6.17
N ILE A 119 -0.23 -22.39 5.40
CA ILE A 119 0.90 -21.59 5.89
C ILE A 119 0.41 -20.74 7.06
N PRO A 120 1.04 -20.83 8.25
CA PRO A 120 0.58 -20.11 9.42
C PRO A 120 0.64 -18.60 9.17
N VAL A 121 -0.42 -17.90 9.60
CA VAL A 121 -0.61 -16.45 9.45
C VAL A 121 -0.80 -16.01 8.00
N ILE A 122 0.21 -16.17 7.15
CA ILE A 122 0.23 -15.66 5.76
C ILE A 122 -0.79 -16.40 4.88
N GLY A 123 -0.93 -17.72 5.04
CA GLY A 123 -1.85 -18.50 4.22
C GLY A 123 -3.30 -18.05 4.39
N LYS A 124 -3.72 -17.84 5.64
CA LYS A 124 -5.09 -17.41 5.98
C LYS A 124 -5.35 -15.94 5.70
N ALA A 125 -4.32 -15.09 5.79
CA ALA A 125 -4.44 -13.66 5.56
C ALA A 125 -4.34 -13.30 4.07
N PHE A 126 -3.30 -13.77 3.38
CA PHE A 126 -2.92 -13.32 2.05
C PHE A 126 -3.22 -14.31 0.93
N ILE A 127 -3.09 -15.63 1.14
CA ILE A 127 -3.36 -16.64 0.09
C ILE A 127 -4.86 -16.98 -0.01
N ARG A 128 -5.59 -16.87 1.09
CA ARG A 128 -7.02 -17.17 1.16
C ARG A 128 -7.86 -16.42 0.09
N PRO A 129 -7.70 -15.09 -0.14
CA PRO A 129 -8.48 -14.38 -1.15
C PRO A 129 -8.26 -14.91 -2.57
N PHE A 130 -7.03 -15.31 -2.94
CA PHE A 130 -6.75 -15.92 -4.24
C PHE A 130 -7.53 -17.22 -4.42
N ARG A 131 -7.50 -18.09 -3.40
CA ARG A 131 -8.25 -19.36 -3.43
C ARG A 131 -9.76 -19.14 -3.44
N GLU A 132 -10.24 -18.10 -2.77
CA GLU A 132 -11.66 -17.74 -2.78
C GLU A 132 -12.09 -17.28 -4.15
N HIS A 133 -11.30 -16.43 -4.82
CA HIS A 133 -11.60 -15.94 -6.15
C HIS A 133 -11.66 -17.06 -7.20
N HIS A 134 -10.81 -18.08 -7.12
CA HIS A 134 -10.87 -19.23 -8.03
C HIS A 134 -12.12 -20.09 -7.83
N ILE A 135 -12.71 -20.09 -6.64
CA ILE A 135 -13.93 -20.84 -6.35
C ILE A 135 -15.17 -19.99 -6.62
N ASP A 136 -15.06 -18.69 -6.40
CA ASP A 136 -16.13 -17.71 -6.48
C ASP A 136 -15.58 -16.37 -6.98
N PRO A 137 -15.45 -16.20 -8.31
CA PRO A 137 -14.85 -14.99 -8.89
C PRO A 137 -15.57 -13.70 -8.48
N THR A 138 -16.88 -13.82 -8.25
CA THR A 138 -17.75 -12.71 -7.86
C THR A 138 -17.68 -12.36 -6.37
N ALA A 139 -16.90 -13.09 -5.56
CA ALA A 139 -16.74 -12.78 -4.13
C ALA A 139 -16.22 -11.35 -3.92
N ILE A 140 -15.32 -10.89 -4.79
CA ILE A 140 -14.79 -9.53 -4.77
C ILE A 140 -15.87 -8.45 -4.86
N THR A 141 -17.00 -8.72 -5.52
CA THR A 141 -18.09 -7.73 -5.66
C THR A 141 -19.02 -7.70 -4.44
N ARG A 142 -18.82 -8.61 -3.48
CA ARG A 142 -19.60 -8.72 -2.25
C ARG A 142 -18.81 -8.30 -1.01
N HIS A 143 -17.49 -8.23 -1.13
CA HIS A 143 -16.61 -7.70 -0.11
C HIS A 143 -16.80 -6.20 0.02
N ASP A 144 -16.62 -5.67 1.22
CA ASP A 144 -16.67 -4.23 1.42
C ASP A 144 -15.35 -3.56 0.99
N PHE A 145 -15.33 -2.22 1.03
CA PHE A 145 -14.17 -1.44 0.61
C PHE A 145 -12.88 -1.82 1.36
N ILE A 146 -12.97 -2.14 2.66
CA ILE A 146 -11.81 -2.41 3.49
C ILE A 146 -11.23 -3.79 3.19
N GLU A 147 -12.08 -4.81 3.08
CA GLU A 147 -11.62 -6.17 2.73
C GLU A 147 -11.06 -6.22 1.31
N THR A 148 -11.67 -5.51 0.37
CA THR A 148 -11.23 -5.48 -1.04
C THR A 148 -9.89 -4.76 -1.23
N ASN A 149 -9.58 -3.74 -0.42
CA ASN A 149 -8.41 -2.88 -0.63
C ASN A 149 -7.32 -3.04 0.43
N GLY A 150 -7.57 -3.71 1.56
CA GLY A 150 -6.66 -3.73 2.70
C GLY A 150 -5.27 -4.27 2.38
N ASP A 151 -5.17 -5.37 1.63
CA ASP A 151 -3.87 -5.94 1.22
C ASP A 151 -3.18 -5.10 0.15
N ASN A 152 -3.95 -4.54 -0.79
CA ASN A 152 -3.41 -3.61 -1.79
C ASN A 152 -2.83 -2.35 -1.14
N CYS A 153 -3.48 -1.83 -0.09
CA CYS A 153 -3.00 -0.69 0.70
C CYS A 153 -1.79 -1.02 1.58
N MET A 154 -1.52 -2.30 1.89
CA MET A 154 -0.36 -2.69 2.69
C MET A 154 0.96 -2.47 1.94
N ILE A 155 1.01 -2.86 0.66
CA ILE A 155 2.21 -2.81 -0.19
C ILE A 155 2.83 -1.41 -0.29
N PRO A 156 2.07 -0.33 -0.58
CA PRO A 156 2.64 1.01 -0.74
C PRO A 156 3.05 1.68 0.58
N ILE A 157 2.71 1.14 1.77
CA ILE A 157 3.05 1.78 3.05
C ILE A 157 4.56 1.98 3.20
N LEU A 158 5.37 1.00 2.82
CA LEU A 158 6.84 1.10 2.92
C LEU A 158 7.43 2.21 2.03
N PRO A 159 7.17 2.23 0.69
CA PRO A 159 7.68 3.30 -0.14
C PRO A 159 7.09 4.68 0.22
N LEU A 160 5.81 4.77 0.63
CA LEU A 160 5.20 6.03 1.05
C LEU A 160 5.78 6.55 2.37
N SER A 161 6.09 5.65 3.32
CA SER A 161 6.73 6.02 4.59
C SER A 161 8.15 6.52 4.35
N HIS A 162 8.91 5.85 3.48
CA HIS A 162 10.24 6.30 3.09
C HIS A 162 10.21 7.66 2.37
N MET A 163 9.23 7.90 1.49
CA MET A 163 9.03 9.19 0.83
C MET A 163 8.69 10.30 1.84
N ALA A 164 7.77 10.03 2.77
CA ALA A 164 7.40 10.99 3.82
C ALA A 164 8.60 11.31 4.73
N TYR A 165 9.37 10.28 5.12
CA TYR A 165 10.62 10.45 5.86
C TYR A 165 11.60 11.36 5.12
N LYS A 166 11.77 11.17 3.80
CA LYS A 166 12.63 12.03 2.98
C LYS A 166 12.15 13.48 2.97
N PHE A 167 10.86 13.73 2.78
CA PHE A 167 10.35 15.10 2.84
C PHE A 167 10.57 15.73 4.22
N LEU A 168 10.34 15.00 5.31
CA LEU A 168 10.48 15.54 6.65
C LEU A 168 11.94 15.80 7.05
N THR A 169 12.88 14.99 6.56
CA THR A 169 14.30 15.07 6.96
C THR A 169 15.19 15.82 5.98
N TYR A 170 14.88 15.81 4.69
CA TYR A 170 15.69 16.48 3.66
C TYR A 170 15.12 17.81 3.18
N THR A 171 14.04 18.32 3.78
CA THR A 171 13.56 19.68 3.53
C THR A 171 14.19 20.63 4.56
N PRO A 172 15.34 21.28 4.28
CA PRO A 172 15.88 22.29 5.16
C PRO A 172 14.89 23.46 5.25
N GLY A 173 14.56 23.86 6.48
CA GLY A 173 13.80 25.08 6.72
C GLY A 173 12.28 24.96 6.65
N TRP A 174 11.68 23.77 6.75
CA TRP A 174 10.22 23.67 6.98
C TRP A 174 9.80 24.44 8.26
N CYS A 175 10.67 24.49 9.27
CA CYS A 175 10.51 25.35 10.45
C CYS A 175 10.76 26.83 10.14
N ASN A 176 11.56 27.18 9.13
CA ASN A 176 11.94 28.57 8.89
C ASN A 176 10.72 29.41 8.55
N TYR A 177 9.84 28.93 7.68
CA TYR A 177 8.61 29.65 7.32
C TYR A 177 7.67 29.95 8.51
N PRO A 178 7.26 28.99 9.36
CA PRO A 178 6.48 29.28 10.56
C PRO A 178 7.26 30.10 11.61
N LEU A 179 8.57 29.90 11.75
CA LEU A 179 9.41 30.71 12.64
C LEU A 179 9.51 32.17 12.15
N ASP A 180 9.59 32.40 10.85
CA ASP A 180 9.56 33.72 10.21
C ASP A 180 8.22 34.43 10.45
N LEU A 181 7.10 33.71 10.28
CA LEU A 181 5.75 34.19 10.59
C LEU A 181 5.59 34.60 12.05
N LEU A 182 6.14 33.82 12.98
CA LEU A 182 6.16 34.14 14.41
C LEU A 182 7.15 35.26 14.75
N GLY A 183 7.94 35.73 13.78
CA GLY A 183 9.01 36.70 13.97
C GLY A 183 10.10 36.20 14.92
N PHE A 184 10.27 34.88 15.02
CA PHE A 184 11.18 34.21 15.95
C PHE A 184 12.61 34.75 15.81
N TRP A 185 13.14 34.81 14.59
CA TRP A 185 14.50 35.27 14.34
C TRP A 185 14.72 36.72 14.79
N ARG A 186 13.80 37.63 14.44
CA ARG A 186 13.83 39.04 14.87
C ARG A 186 13.69 39.22 16.38
N ARG A 187 13.04 38.28 17.08
CA ARG A 187 12.97 38.28 18.55
C ARG A 187 14.28 37.79 19.16
N MET A 188 14.87 36.74 18.59
CA MET A 188 16.17 36.21 19.00
C MET A 188 17.30 37.21 18.78
N GLU A 189 17.33 37.90 17.63
CA GLU A 189 18.28 38.98 17.33
C GLU A 189 18.24 40.07 18.41
N ARG A 190 17.04 40.56 18.76
CA ARG A 190 16.86 41.57 19.82
C ARG A 190 17.30 41.07 21.20
N LEU A 191 17.04 39.80 21.50
CA LEU A 191 17.47 39.19 22.76
C LEU A 191 18.99 39.10 22.85
N ILE A 192 19.66 38.66 21.78
CA ILE A 192 21.11 38.55 21.71
C ILE A 192 21.75 39.94 21.81
N GLU A 193 21.24 40.93 21.07
CA GLU A 193 21.71 42.31 21.15
C GLU A 193 21.55 42.88 22.56
N TRP A 194 20.43 42.60 23.25
CA TRP A 194 20.22 43.02 24.63
C TRP A 194 21.19 42.34 25.62
N LEU A 195 21.45 41.04 25.45
CA LEU A 195 22.33 40.28 26.34
C LEU A 195 23.82 40.56 26.13
N THR A 196 24.22 40.84 24.88
CA THR A 196 25.65 40.85 24.49
C THR A 196 26.13 42.20 23.97
N GLY A 197 25.22 43.11 23.63
CA GLY A 197 25.53 44.35 22.91
C GLY A 197 25.95 44.16 21.45
N GLN A 198 26.04 42.92 20.97
CA GLN A 198 26.42 42.61 19.59
C GLN A 198 25.23 42.83 18.66
N LYS A 199 25.35 43.82 17.78
CA LYS A 199 24.31 44.16 16.81
C LYS A 199 24.33 43.16 15.64
N PRO A 200 23.18 42.63 15.19
CA PRO A 200 23.12 41.72 14.05
C PRO A 200 23.81 42.30 12.81
N ARG A 201 24.63 41.50 12.13
CA ARG A 201 25.31 41.86 10.88
C ARG A 201 26.23 43.10 10.99
N SER A 202 26.72 43.41 12.19
CA SER A 202 27.63 44.54 12.43
C SER A 202 29.02 44.37 11.81
N ASP A 203 29.40 43.14 11.48
CA ASP A 203 30.66 42.73 10.87
C ASP A 203 30.54 42.36 9.39
N ASP A 204 29.37 42.53 8.77
CA ASP A 204 29.10 42.22 7.34
C ASP A 204 30.11 42.85 6.37
N MET A 205 30.70 43.99 6.75
CA MET A 205 31.70 44.73 5.98
C MET A 205 33.07 44.76 6.66
N ALA A 206 33.27 43.99 7.75
CA ALA A 206 34.55 43.93 8.44
C ALA A 206 35.65 43.32 7.56
N TRP A 207 35.28 42.41 6.65
CA TRP A 207 36.19 41.88 5.63
C TRP A 207 36.72 42.96 4.67
N ALA A 208 35.95 44.02 4.42
CA ALA A 208 36.35 45.13 3.55
C ALA A 208 37.35 46.11 4.20
N LYS A 209 37.66 45.93 5.49
CA LYS A 209 38.64 46.73 6.24
C LYS A 209 40.00 46.05 6.40
N LYS A 210 40.20 44.84 5.86
CA LYS A 210 41.54 44.23 5.79
C LYS A 210 42.35 44.93 4.69
N THR A 211 42.95 46.07 5.04
CA THR A 211 44.19 46.54 4.39
C THR A 211 45.35 45.68 4.89
N ASP A 212 46.23 45.30 3.96
CA ASP A 212 47.38 44.38 4.11
C ASP A 212 48.16 44.46 5.44
#